data_AF-A0A1R1XVP2-F1
#
_entry.id   AF-A0A1R1XVP2-F1
#
_cell.length_a   1.000
_cell.length_b   1.000
_cell.length_c   1.000
_cell.angle_alpha   90.00
_cell.angle_beta   90.00
_cell.angle_gamma   90.00
#
_symmetry.space_group_name_H-M   'P 1'
#
loop_
_entity.id
_entity.type
_entity.pdbx_description
1 polymer ?
#
loop_
_entity_poly.entity_id
_entity_poly.type
_entity_poly.pdbx_seq_one_letter_code
_entity_poly.pdbx_strand_id
1 'polypeptide(L)'
;MSTAVFMGVHLLLAATNTTTVENFINRANPQDNSQQDPNPYNLGYMKNLEQVFGNKWYYWLLPIETTIGNGHYFEIKSNIAV
;
A
#
# COMPACT_ATOMS: atom_id res chain seq x y z
N MET A 1 -12.91 16.66 13.81
CA MET A 1 -12.24 16.02 12.67
C MET A 1 -13.06 14.79 12.28
N SER A 2 -13.42 14.65 11.00
CA SER A 2 -14.35 13.61 10.53
C SER A 2 -13.65 12.24 10.45
N THR A 3 -14.18 11.24 11.17
CA THR A 3 -13.69 9.85 11.14
C THR A 3 -13.82 9.21 9.75
N ALA A 4 -14.82 9.64 8.97
CA ALA A 4 -15.02 9.17 7.60
C ALA A 4 -13.88 9.59 6.67
N VAL A 5 -13.37 10.82 6.83
CA VAL A 5 -12.22 11.31 6.04
C VAL A 5 -10.95 10.56 6.41
N PHE A 6 -10.72 10.33 7.70
CA PHE A 6 -9.59 9.54 8.18
C PHE A 6 -9.61 8.13 7.59
N MET A 7 -10.74 7.44 7.69
CA MET A 7 -10.93 6.09 7.12
C MET A 7 -10.69 6.08 5.60
N GLY A 8 -11.28 7.04 4.86
CA GLY A 8 -11.13 7.12 3.41
C GLY A 8 -9.66 7.28 2.97
N VAL A 9 -8.88 8.09 3.68
CA VAL A 9 -7.44 8.23 3.41
C VAL A 9 -6.69 6.93 3.69
N HIS A 10 -6.99 6.23 4.78
CA HIS A 10 -6.31 4.97 5.12
C HIS A 10 -6.66 3.84 4.16
N LEU A 11 -7.91 3.80 3.66
CA LEU A 11 -8.29 2.87 2.61
C LEU A 11 -7.53 3.13 1.31
N LEU A 12 -7.32 4.40 0.94
CA LEU A 12 -6.52 4.76 -0.22
C LEU A 12 -5.04 4.36 -0.04
N LEU A 13 -4.47 4.61 1.14
CA LEU A 13 -3.10 4.22 1.49
C LEU A 13 -2.89 2.70 1.40
N ALA A 14 -3.83 1.91 1.95
CA ALA A 14 -3.83 0.45 1.83
C ALA A 14 -3.97 0.00 0.36
N ALA A 15 -4.83 0.67 -0.40
CA ALA A 15 -5.04 0.40 -1.82
C ALA A 15 -3.81 0.71 -2.70
N THR A 16 -2.96 1.65 -2.30
CA THR A 16 -1.74 1.99 -3.03
C THR A 16 -0.49 1.37 -2.43
N ASN A 17 -0.57 0.58 -1.36
CA ASN A 17 0.60 0.11 -0.61
C ASN A 17 1.55 1.26 -0.25
N THR A 18 0.98 2.34 0.27
CA THR A 18 1.77 3.50 0.72
C THR A 18 1.44 3.75 2.17
N THR A 19 2.44 3.80 3.03
CA THR A 19 2.27 4.20 4.42
C THR A 19 2.04 5.71 4.52
N THR A 20 1.51 6.17 5.66
CA THR A 20 1.30 7.61 5.91
C THR A 20 2.61 8.41 5.77
N VAL A 21 3.73 7.84 6.23
CA VAL A 21 5.05 8.47 6.16
C VAL A 21 5.56 8.53 4.71
N GLU A 22 5.47 7.42 3.98
CA GLU A 22 5.86 7.38 2.56
C GLU A 22 5.02 8.35 1.72
N ASN A 23 3.70 8.39 1.92
CA ASN A 23 2.83 9.32 1.21
C ASN A 23 3.15 10.78 1.55
N PHE A 24 3.60 11.07 2.79
CA PHE A 24 4.07 12.41 3.15
C PHE A 24 5.39 12.76 2.45
N ILE A 25 6.37 11.86 2.47
CA ILE A 25 7.68 12.05 1.83
C ILE A 25 7.53 12.22 0.31
N ASN A 26 6.74 11.36 -0.34
CA ASN A 26 6.49 11.42 -1.77
C ASN A 26 5.84 12.76 -2.20
N ARG A 27 4.97 13.33 -1.36
CA ARG A 27 4.37 14.64 -1.59
C ARG A 27 5.34 15.80 -1.32
N ALA A 28 6.25 15.63 -0.36
CA ALA A 28 7.22 16.65 0.00
C ALA A 28 8.37 16.75 -1.01
N ASN A 29 8.78 15.65 -1.63
CA ASN A 29 9.91 15.57 -2.57
C ASN A 29 9.52 15.00 -3.94
N PRO A 30 8.78 15.77 -4.78
CA PRO A 30 8.35 15.32 -6.09
C PRO A 30 9.48 15.16 -7.13
N GLN A 31 10.65 15.78 -6.93
CA GLN A 31 11.76 15.74 -7.90
C GLN A 31 12.60 14.46 -7.87
N ASP A 32 12.66 13.73 -6.74
CA ASP A 32 13.40 12.46 -6.62
C ASP A 32 12.66 11.30 -7.34
N ASN A 33 11.35 11.47 -7.54
CA ASN A 33 10.47 10.52 -8.20
C ASN A 33 10.57 10.50 -9.73
N SER A 34 11.34 11.39 -10.36
CA SER A 34 11.42 11.42 -11.84
C SER A 34 12.34 10.35 -12.41
N GLN A 35 13.23 9.76 -11.59
CA GLN A 35 14.22 8.76 -12.01
C GLN A 35 13.89 7.35 -11.52
N GLN A 36 13.04 7.20 -10.50
CA GLN A 36 12.69 5.92 -9.90
C GLN A 36 11.16 5.80 -9.78
N ASP A 37 10.62 4.58 -9.89
CA ASP A 37 9.18 4.33 -9.80
C ASP A 37 8.67 4.92 -8.45
N PRO A 38 7.77 5.93 -8.43
CA PRO A 38 7.43 6.70 -7.22
C PRO A 38 6.78 5.87 -6.11
N ASN A 39 6.35 4.67 -6.45
CA ASN A 39 5.84 3.69 -5.50
C ASN A 39 6.17 2.27 -5.99
N PRO A 40 7.34 1.72 -5.61
CA PRO A 40 7.76 0.39 -6.04
C PRO A 40 6.96 -0.73 -5.36
N TYR A 41 6.24 -0.44 -4.28
CA TYR A 41 5.43 -1.41 -3.52
C TYR A 41 3.99 -1.52 -4.05
N ASN A 42 3.60 -0.68 -5.01
CA ASN A 42 2.30 -0.77 -5.64
C ASN A 42 2.28 -1.90 -6.69
N LEU A 43 1.67 -3.02 -6.31
CA LEU A 43 1.51 -4.22 -7.14
C LEU A 43 0.14 -4.26 -7.85
N GLY A 44 -0.68 -3.24 -7.66
CA GLY A 44 -2.07 -3.15 -8.13
C GLY A 44 -3.08 -3.25 -6.98
N TYR A 45 -4.22 -2.59 -7.13
CA TYR A 45 -5.24 -2.41 -6.07
C TYR A 45 -5.59 -3.70 -5.32
N MET A 46 -5.86 -4.79 -6.04
CA MET A 46 -6.24 -6.07 -5.41
C MET A 46 -5.09 -6.70 -4.64
N LYS A 47 -3.89 -6.77 -5.22
CA LYS A 47 -2.71 -7.34 -4.55
C LYS A 47 -2.30 -6.55 -3.32
N ASN A 48 -2.41 -5.22 -3.39
CA ASN A 48 -2.10 -4.35 -2.26
C ASN A 48 -3.08 -4.60 -1.10
N LEU A 49 -4.37 -4.71 -1.40
CA LEU A 49 -5.37 -5.06 -0.39
C LEU A 49 -5.19 -6.47 0.16
N GLU A 50 -4.82 -7.45 -0.68
CA GLU A 50 -4.49 -8.81 -0.24
C GLU A 50 -3.29 -8.85 0.71
N GLN A 51 -2.28 -7.98 0.54
CA GLN A 51 -1.16 -7.90 1.48
C GLN A 51 -1.61 -7.44 2.88
N VAL A 52 -2.56 -6.50 2.94
CA VAL A 52 -3.08 -5.96 4.21
C VAL A 52 -4.09 -6.91 4.86
N PHE A 53 -5.10 -7.34 4.11
CA PHE A 53 -6.26 -8.08 4.61
C PHE A 53 -6.21 -9.59 4.34
N GLY A 54 -5.20 -10.07 3.61
CA GLY A 54 -5.04 -11.47 3.26
C GLY A 54 -5.75 -11.88 1.97
N ASN A 55 -5.39 -13.06 1.44
CA ASN A 55 -5.94 -13.62 0.19
C ASN A 55 -7.44 -13.93 0.22
N LYS A 56 -8.05 -13.94 1.40
CA LYS A 56 -9.42 -14.39 1.63
C LYS A 56 -10.31 -13.19 1.92
N TRP A 57 -10.97 -12.69 0.89
CA TRP A 57 -11.85 -11.51 0.96
C TRP A 57 -12.92 -11.58 2.06
N TYR A 58 -13.42 -12.78 2.39
CA TYR A 58 -14.44 -12.96 3.43
C TYR A 58 -13.91 -12.77 4.86
N TYR A 59 -12.60 -12.76 5.07
CA TYR A 59 -11.99 -12.43 6.35
C TYR A 59 -11.69 -10.93 6.51
N TRP A 60 -11.83 -10.11 5.47
CA TRP A 60 -11.42 -8.70 5.51
C TRP A 60 -12.18 -7.85 6.52
N LEU A 61 -13.42 -8.24 6.85
CA LEU A 61 -14.26 -7.54 7.83
C LEU A 61 -14.16 -8.13 9.24
N LEU A 62 -13.38 -9.19 9.42
CA LEU A 62 -13.19 -9.86 10.70
C LEU A 62 -11.88 -9.36 11.34
N PRO A 63 -11.85 -9.07 12.65
CA PRO A 63 -10.65 -8.62 13.35
C PRO A 63 -9.74 -9.83 13.64
N ILE A 64 -9.25 -10.47 12.59
CA ILE A 64 -8.36 -11.63 12.63
C ILE A 64 -7.10 -11.26 11.87
N GLU A 65 -5.94 -11.61 12.43
CA GLU A 65 -4.65 -11.40 11.77
C GLU A 65 -4.57 -12.26 10.50
N THR A 66 -4.75 -11.63 9.34
CA THR A 66 -4.69 -12.26 8.01
C THR A 66 -3.65 -11.62 7.09
N THR A 67 -2.88 -10.66 7.60
CA THR A 67 -1.82 -9.95 6.88
C THR A 67 -0.77 -10.92 6.35
N ILE A 68 -0.30 -10.66 5.12
CA ILE A 68 0.66 -11.51 4.42
C ILE A 68 2.05 -10.91 4.55
N GLY A 69 3.05 -11.76 4.83
CA GLY A 69 4.46 -11.38 4.89
C GLY A 69 5.03 -11.41 6.31
N ASN A 70 6.29 -11.04 6.42
CA ASN A 70 7.04 -11.04 7.69
C ASN A 70 7.34 -9.64 8.23
N GLY A 71 6.86 -8.59 7.56
CA GLY A 71 7.09 -7.19 7.93
C GLY A 71 8.53 -6.68 7.69
N HIS A 72 9.46 -7.55 7.28
CA HIS A 72 10.84 -7.19 6.97
C HIS A 72 11.09 -7.05 5.46
N TYR A 73 10.40 -7.87 4.67
CA TYR A 73 10.55 -7.91 3.22
C TYR A 73 9.17 -7.75 2.57
N PHE A 74 9.11 -6.85 1.59
CA PHE A 74 7.91 -6.56 0.83
C PHE A 74 8.18 -6.82 -0.65
N GLU A 75 7.18 -7.34 -1.36
CA GLU A 75 7.28 -7.57 -2.79
C GLU A 75 7.32 -6.23 -3.53
N ILE A 76 8.32 -6.07 -4.39
CA ILE A 76 8.48 -4.89 -5.24
C ILE A 76 8.03 -5.22 -6.65
N LYS A 77 7.45 -4.23 -7.33
CA LYS A 77 7.11 -4.32 -8.74
C LYS A 77 8.41 -4.56 -9.54
N SER A 78 8.54 -5.75 -10.13
CA SER A 78 9.67 -6.04 -11.00
C SER A 78 9.54 -5.24 -12.28
N ASN A 79 10.50 -4.36 -12.57
CA ASN A 79 10.68 -3.84 -13.93
C ASN A 79 11.09 -5.02 -14.81
N ILE A 80 10.14 -5.61 -15.54
CA ILE A 80 10.47 -6.48 -16.66
C ILE A 80 11.02 -5.54 -17.73
N ALA A 81 12.35 -5.48 -17.84
CA ALA A 81 12.99 -5.03 -19.07
C ALA A 81 12.64 -6.05 -20.16
N VAL A 82 11.68 -5.72 -21.01
CA VAL A 82 11.49 -6.37 -22.32
C VAL A 82 12.15 -5.49 -23.37
#